data_AF-K1RSX9-F1
#
_entry.id   AF-K1RSX9-F1
#
_cell.length_a   1.000
_cell.length_b   1.000
_cell.length_c   1.000
_cell.angle_alpha   90.00
_cell.angle_beta   90.00
_cell.angle_gamma   90.00
#
_symmetry.space_group_name_H-M   'P 1'
#
loop_
_entity.id
_entity.type
_entity.pdbx_description
1 polymer ?
#
loop_
_entity_poly.entity_id
_entity_poly.type
_entity_poly.pdbx_seq_one_letter_code
_entity_poly.pdbx_strand_id
1 'polypeptide(L)'
;MKKGRQLTIWQTILLFVFTAGVSLNNGLKTYLAALFTNGRKFFSIKYFLIGVILPAALMWAFARWEYRTFVWPKEMARHEAKMKKNKEATAKIYQQYRDSTGVKDSAKVEAAVEKIIKDKAHAKYVRDHKQIWNKNTGKPIAKGEFMNWTDKTTSRSQTLVENFFGESIMLHQQNLLGDVLRNRPVIVKYQSAVNYVVEACIVVLFLLGILAGRKSKFLWLTLTFFLMDAALHIGLGFGINEVYIMTAHYMYALPIAIAFLAL
;
A
#
# COMPACT_ATOMS: atom_id res chain seq x y z
N MET A 1 14.74 22.05 -16.63
CA MET A 1 14.93 21.20 -17.84
C MET A 1 14.88 21.99 -19.15
N LYS A 2 13.75 22.57 -19.61
CA LYS A 2 13.74 23.39 -20.86
C LYS A 2 14.62 24.66 -20.77
N LYS A 3 14.56 25.38 -19.65
CA LYS A 3 15.36 26.61 -19.40
C LYS A 3 16.74 26.33 -18.74
N GLY A 4 17.18 25.08 -18.67
CA GLY A 4 18.45 24.71 -18.00
C GLY A 4 18.54 24.97 -16.48
N ARG A 5 17.50 25.55 -15.86
CA ARG A 5 17.46 25.86 -14.41
C ARG A 5 17.50 24.59 -13.56
N GLN A 6 18.28 24.66 -12.47
CA GLN A 6 18.47 23.60 -11.49
C GLN A 6 17.62 23.88 -10.24
N LEU A 7 17.19 22.81 -9.57
CA LEU A 7 16.57 22.90 -8.25
C LEU A 7 17.65 23.12 -7.19
N THR A 8 17.49 24.15 -6.37
CA THR A 8 18.42 24.41 -5.26
C THR A 8 18.18 23.41 -4.12
N ILE A 9 19.15 23.31 -3.20
CA ILE A 9 19.05 22.44 -2.00
C ILE A 9 17.79 22.79 -1.20
N TRP A 10 17.57 24.07 -0.91
CA TRP A 10 16.40 24.53 -0.14
C TRP A 10 15.08 24.25 -0.83
N GLN A 11 15.00 24.46 -2.17
CA GLN A 11 13.80 24.09 -2.93
C GLN A 11 13.51 22.59 -2.84
N THR A 12 14.56 21.77 -2.86
CA THR A 12 14.43 20.31 -2.81
C THR A 12 14.00 19.84 -1.44
N ILE A 13 14.59 20.40 -0.37
CA ILE A 13 14.18 20.14 1.02
C ILE A 13 12.72 20.52 1.22
N LEU A 14 12.33 21.74 0.81
CA LEU A 14 10.96 22.24 0.98
C LEU A 14 9.96 21.34 0.25
N LEU A 15 10.22 21.04 -1.03
CA LEU A 15 9.37 20.12 -1.80
C LEU A 15 9.31 18.74 -1.17
N PHE A 16 10.44 18.21 -0.69
CA PHE A 16 10.47 16.90 -0.04
C PHE A 16 9.64 16.89 1.23
N VAL A 17 9.76 17.88 2.12
CA VAL A 17 8.98 17.94 3.37
C VAL A 17 7.48 17.96 3.07
N PHE A 18 7.02 18.81 2.15
CA PHE A 18 5.60 18.89 1.80
C PHE A 18 5.08 17.63 1.10
N THR A 19 5.89 16.99 0.27
CA THR A 19 5.47 15.79 -0.48
C THR A 19 5.58 14.51 0.35
N ALA A 20 6.71 14.31 1.03
CA ALA A 20 6.95 13.17 1.91
C ALA A 20 6.05 13.17 3.15
N GLY A 21 5.67 14.36 3.65
CA GLY A 21 4.71 14.50 4.74
C GLY A 21 3.30 14.03 4.38
N VAL A 22 2.93 14.06 3.08
CA VAL A 22 1.69 13.44 2.60
C VAL A 22 1.90 11.94 2.36
N SER A 23 2.94 11.57 1.61
CA SER A 23 3.36 10.18 1.45
C SER A 23 4.83 10.08 1.07
N LEU A 24 5.55 9.10 1.64
CA LEU A 24 6.97 8.87 1.31
C LEU A 24 7.20 8.62 -0.18
N ASN A 25 6.24 7.99 -0.85
CA ASN A 25 6.29 7.76 -2.30
C ASN A 25 6.31 9.09 -3.10
N ASN A 26 5.55 10.10 -2.66
CA ASN A 26 5.62 11.44 -3.26
C ASN A 26 6.95 12.15 -2.96
N GLY A 27 7.52 11.92 -1.77
CA GLY A 27 8.88 12.36 -1.43
C GLY A 27 9.93 11.81 -2.40
N LEU A 28 9.81 10.54 -2.78
CA LEU A 28 10.71 9.93 -3.76
C LEU A 28 10.58 10.54 -5.16
N LYS A 29 9.34 10.89 -5.59
CA LYS A 29 9.11 11.66 -6.84
C LYS A 29 9.82 13.01 -6.82
N THR A 30 9.86 13.69 -5.68
CA THR A 30 10.62 14.94 -5.53
C THR A 30 12.11 14.72 -5.79
N TYR A 31 12.71 13.66 -5.24
CA TYR A 31 14.12 13.35 -5.50
C TYR A 31 14.39 12.90 -6.93
N LEU A 32 13.47 12.17 -7.55
CA LEU A 32 13.55 11.83 -8.97
C LEU A 32 13.45 13.09 -9.85
N ALA A 33 12.57 14.04 -9.53
CA ALA A 33 12.54 15.35 -10.20
C ALA A 33 13.87 16.09 -10.04
N ALA A 34 14.41 16.17 -8.82
CA ALA A 34 15.70 16.80 -8.54
C ALA A 34 16.85 16.15 -9.32
N LEU A 35 16.86 14.81 -9.41
CA LEU A 35 17.82 14.07 -10.22
C LEU A 35 17.72 14.45 -11.70
N PHE A 36 16.51 14.48 -12.27
CA PHE A 36 16.30 14.84 -13.68
C PHE A 36 16.63 16.31 -13.99
N THR A 37 16.39 17.23 -13.05
CA THR A 37 16.69 18.66 -13.25
C THR A 37 18.17 18.97 -13.07
N ASN A 38 18.84 18.32 -12.12
CA ASN A 38 20.20 18.68 -11.73
C ASN A 38 21.27 17.78 -12.35
N GLY A 39 20.89 16.58 -12.83
CA GLY A 39 21.81 15.61 -13.42
C GLY A 39 22.94 15.25 -12.45
N ARG A 40 24.19 15.29 -12.94
CA ARG A 40 25.38 14.96 -12.12
C ARG A 40 25.50 15.78 -10.83
N LYS A 41 25.01 17.03 -10.80
CA LYS A 41 25.08 17.86 -9.59
C LYS A 41 24.22 17.33 -8.44
N PHE A 42 23.19 16.52 -8.73
CA PHE A 42 22.42 15.82 -7.71
C PHE A 42 23.31 14.95 -6.81
N PHE A 43 24.32 14.31 -7.40
CA PHE A 43 25.28 13.44 -6.70
C PHE A 43 26.50 14.20 -6.14
N SER A 44 26.54 15.53 -6.22
CA SER A 44 27.58 16.28 -5.53
C SER A 44 27.44 16.08 -4.02
N ILE A 45 28.56 15.91 -3.32
CA ILE A 45 28.58 15.61 -1.88
C ILE A 45 27.68 16.57 -1.09
N LYS A 46 27.82 17.88 -1.34
CA LYS A 46 27.02 18.92 -0.69
C LYS A 46 25.51 18.75 -0.96
N TYR A 47 25.12 18.53 -2.22
CA TYR A 47 23.71 18.45 -2.59
C TYR A 47 23.09 17.15 -2.07
N PHE A 48 23.77 16.02 -2.22
CA PHE A 48 23.25 14.73 -1.79
C PHE A 48 23.12 14.65 -0.26
N LEU A 49 24.14 15.08 0.48
CA LEU A 49 24.09 15.04 1.95
C LEU A 49 23.04 15.98 2.52
N ILE A 50 23.02 17.24 2.07
CA ILE A 50 22.14 18.26 2.67
C ILE A 50 20.73 18.22 2.06
N GLY A 51 20.61 17.99 0.75
CA GLY A 51 19.33 18.04 0.03
C GLY A 51 18.55 16.72 0.03
N VAL A 52 19.21 15.58 0.29
CA VAL A 52 18.59 14.24 0.23
C VAL A 52 18.71 13.54 1.58
N ILE A 53 19.93 13.28 2.06
CA ILE A 53 20.13 12.46 3.26
C ILE A 53 19.63 13.16 4.53
N LEU A 54 20.02 14.41 4.75
CA LEU A 54 19.63 15.18 5.93
C LEU A 54 18.09 15.28 6.09
N PRO A 55 17.31 15.75 5.10
CA PRO A 55 15.86 15.84 5.25
C PRO A 55 15.19 14.46 5.39
N ALA A 56 15.68 13.42 4.70
CA ALA A 56 15.15 12.07 4.86
C ALA A 56 15.40 11.51 6.27
N ALA A 57 16.61 11.73 6.82
CA ALA A 57 16.97 11.31 8.17
C ALA A 57 16.16 12.05 9.24
N LEU A 58 15.98 13.37 9.07
CA LEU A 58 15.14 14.18 9.98
C LEU A 58 13.68 13.73 9.93
N MET A 59 13.13 13.46 8.74
CA MET A 59 11.77 12.94 8.59
C MET A 59 11.62 11.58 9.27
N TRP A 60 12.57 10.68 9.10
CA TRP A 60 12.56 9.36 9.76
C TRP A 60 12.66 9.47 11.28
N ALA A 61 13.56 10.32 11.80
CA ALA A 61 13.72 10.55 13.24
C ALA A 61 12.44 11.14 13.84
N PHE A 62 11.82 12.11 13.16
CA PHE A 62 10.55 12.69 13.57
C PHE A 62 9.42 11.67 13.58
N ALA A 63 9.27 10.86 12.52
CA ALA A 63 8.27 9.81 12.45
C ALA A 63 8.46 8.76 13.57
N ARG A 64 9.70 8.40 13.89
CA ARG A 64 10.01 7.46 15.00
C ARG A 64 9.66 8.05 16.36
N TRP A 65 9.96 9.33 16.56
CA TRP A 65 9.61 10.06 17.77
C TRP A 65 8.09 10.19 17.93
N GLU A 66 7.37 10.56 16.86
CA GLU A 66 5.92 10.66 16.84
C GLU A 66 5.26 9.32 17.18
N TYR A 67 5.70 8.24 16.52
CA TYR A 67 5.21 6.88 16.80
C TYR A 67 5.41 6.50 18.26
N ARG A 68 6.61 6.73 18.81
CA ARG A 68 6.94 6.39 20.21
C ARG A 68 6.10 7.20 21.20
N THR A 69 5.79 8.45 20.88
CA THR A 69 5.08 9.37 21.78
C THR A 69 3.57 9.14 21.76
N PHE A 70 2.98 8.94 20.57
CA PHE A 70 1.52 8.98 20.41
C PHE A 70 0.87 7.62 20.13
N VAL A 71 1.57 6.72 19.44
CA VAL A 71 1.00 5.44 18.96
C VAL A 71 1.41 4.30 19.89
N TRP A 72 2.70 4.18 20.18
CA TRP A 72 3.26 3.09 20.99
C TRP A 72 2.58 2.90 22.36
N PRO A 73 2.29 3.96 23.16
CA PRO A 73 1.62 3.77 24.45
C PRO A 73 0.23 3.17 24.31
N LYS A 74 -0.51 3.54 23.25
CA LYS A 74 -1.85 3.02 22.99
C LYS A 74 -1.81 1.56 22.52
N GLU A 75 -0.82 1.21 21.71
CA GLU A 75 -0.62 -0.18 21.28
C GLU A 75 -0.25 -1.09 22.44
N MET A 76 0.65 -0.64 23.33
CA MET A 76 1.00 -1.36 24.55
C MET A 76 -0.19 -1.53 25.49
N ALA A 77 -0.95 -0.46 25.74
CA ALA A 77 -2.16 -0.55 26.58
C ALA A 77 -3.20 -1.52 25.99
N ARG A 78 -3.41 -1.52 24.67
CA ARG A 78 -4.29 -2.48 23.98
C ARG A 78 -3.77 -3.91 24.09
N HIS A 79 -2.46 -4.10 23.94
CA HIS A 79 -1.82 -5.41 24.06
C HIS A 79 -1.97 -5.96 25.48
N GLU A 80 -1.68 -5.17 26.51
CA GLU A 80 -1.85 -5.54 27.92
C GLU A 80 -3.31 -5.86 28.25
N ALA A 81 -4.26 -5.02 27.83
CA ALA A 81 -5.68 -5.25 28.04
C ALA A 81 -6.15 -6.56 27.36
N LYS A 82 -5.66 -6.85 26.15
CA LYS A 82 -5.95 -8.11 25.44
C LYS A 82 -5.35 -9.31 26.17
N MET A 83 -4.12 -9.20 26.66
CA MET A 83 -3.46 -10.25 27.44
C MET A 83 -4.21 -10.53 28.74
N LYS A 84 -4.65 -9.50 29.47
CA LYS A 84 -5.46 -9.65 30.68
C LYS A 84 -6.79 -10.35 30.39
N LYS A 85 -7.54 -9.89 29.38
CA LYS A 85 -8.81 -10.52 28.96
C LYS A 85 -8.62 -11.97 28.53
N ASN A 86 -7.54 -12.29 27.82
CA ASN A 86 -7.23 -13.66 27.42
C ASN A 86 -6.92 -14.54 28.65
N LYS A 87 -6.14 -14.05 29.62
CA LYS A 87 -5.86 -14.76 30.88
C LYS A 87 -7.15 -15.03 31.68
N GLU A 88 -8.01 -14.03 31.82
CA GLU A 88 -9.31 -14.16 32.49
C GLU A 88 -10.23 -15.16 31.76
N ALA A 89 -10.28 -15.11 30.43
CA ALA A 89 -11.07 -16.05 29.64
C ALA A 89 -10.56 -17.49 29.79
N THR A 90 -9.24 -17.69 29.77
CA THR A 90 -8.63 -18.99 30.03
C THR A 90 -8.96 -19.50 31.44
N ALA A 91 -8.83 -18.66 32.47
CA ALA A 91 -9.17 -19.03 33.84
C ALA A 91 -10.64 -19.44 34.00
N LYS A 92 -11.56 -18.74 33.33
CA LYS A 92 -13.00 -19.10 33.32
C LYS A 92 -13.24 -20.47 32.68
N ILE A 93 -12.52 -20.82 31.61
CA ILE A 93 -12.63 -22.14 30.98
C ILE A 93 -12.15 -23.23 31.95
N TYR A 94 -11.05 -23.00 32.67
CA TYR A 94 -10.56 -23.91 33.71
C TYR A 94 -11.59 -24.14 34.82
N GLN A 95 -12.21 -23.06 35.32
CA GLN A 95 -13.26 -23.16 36.35
C GLN A 95 -14.48 -23.94 35.83
N GLN A 96 -15.02 -23.55 34.67
CA GLN A 96 -16.18 -24.22 34.06
C GLN A 96 -15.95 -25.71 33.82
N TYR A 97 -14.75 -26.11 33.39
CA TYR A 97 -14.44 -27.52 33.16
C TYR A 97 -14.39 -28.31 34.47
N ARG A 98 -13.78 -27.75 35.52
CA ARG A 98 -13.72 -28.39 36.85
C ARG A 98 -15.10 -28.54 37.48
N ASP A 99 -15.93 -27.50 37.38
CA ASP A 99 -17.28 -27.48 37.95
C ASP A 99 -18.22 -28.47 37.26
N SER A 100 -18.05 -28.68 35.94
CA SER A 100 -18.92 -29.55 35.14
C SER A 100 -18.53 -31.03 35.15
N THR A 101 -17.25 -31.36 35.34
CA THR A 101 -16.77 -32.75 35.24
C THR A 101 -16.41 -33.38 36.59
N GLY A 102 -16.21 -32.58 37.64
CA GLY A 102 -15.77 -33.06 38.95
C GLY A 102 -14.38 -33.72 38.96
N VAL A 103 -13.64 -33.66 37.84
CA VAL A 103 -12.32 -34.28 37.69
C VAL A 103 -11.27 -33.48 38.46
N LYS A 104 -10.63 -34.13 39.44
CA LYS A 104 -9.57 -33.54 40.28
C LYS A 104 -8.15 -33.76 39.75
N ASP A 105 -7.99 -34.66 38.78
CA ASP A 105 -6.71 -34.94 38.13
C ASP A 105 -6.28 -33.73 37.27
N SER A 106 -5.21 -33.06 37.72
CA SER A 106 -4.72 -31.83 37.11
C SER A 106 -4.26 -32.02 35.66
N ALA A 107 -3.64 -33.15 35.34
CA ALA A 107 -3.13 -33.43 34.00
C ALA A 107 -4.28 -33.65 33.00
N LYS A 108 -5.36 -34.31 33.43
CA LYS A 108 -6.56 -34.50 32.59
C LYS A 108 -7.33 -33.20 32.38
N VAL A 109 -7.40 -32.35 33.41
CA VAL A 109 -8.01 -31.01 33.30
C VAL A 109 -7.23 -30.14 32.31
N GLU A 110 -5.90 -30.12 32.41
CA GLU A 110 -5.05 -29.34 31.51
C GLU A 110 -5.21 -29.77 30.05
N ALA A 111 -5.08 -31.07 29.76
CA ALA A 111 -5.23 -31.59 28.40
C ALA A 111 -6.63 -31.28 27.79
N ALA A 112 -7.69 -31.38 28.60
CA ALA A 112 -9.04 -31.09 28.13
C ALA A 112 -9.28 -29.59 27.90
N VAL A 113 -8.78 -28.73 28.79
CA VAL A 113 -8.90 -27.28 28.66
C VAL A 113 -8.07 -26.77 27.49
N GLU A 114 -6.85 -27.28 27.27
CA GLU A 114 -6.04 -26.97 26.10
C GLU A 114 -6.78 -27.32 24.80
N LYS A 115 -7.43 -28.48 24.75
CA LYS A 115 -8.26 -28.87 23.61
C LYS A 115 -9.39 -27.87 23.37
N ILE A 116 -10.14 -27.49 24.41
CA ILE A 116 -11.22 -26.50 24.32
C ILE A 116 -10.70 -25.15 23.80
N ILE A 117 -9.55 -24.69 24.31
CA ILE A 117 -8.93 -23.43 23.88
C ILE A 117 -8.53 -23.51 22.41
N LYS A 118 -7.91 -24.62 22.00
CA LYS A 118 -7.51 -24.86 20.61
C LYS A 118 -8.71 -24.87 19.67
N ASP A 119 -9.79 -25.55 20.05
CA ASP A 119 -11.02 -25.63 19.27
C ASP A 119 -11.70 -24.25 19.15
N LYS A 120 -11.78 -23.50 20.26
CA LYS A 120 -12.29 -22.12 20.24
C LYS A 120 -11.42 -21.19 19.39
N ALA A 121 -10.09 -21.32 19.48
CA ALA A 121 -9.16 -20.53 18.68
C ALA A 121 -9.31 -20.85 17.18
N HIS A 122 -9.45 -22.13 16.83
CA HIS A 122 -9.69 -22.55 15.45
C HIS A 122 -11.05 -22.05 14.93
N ALA A 123 -12.13 -22.20 15.70
CA ALA A 123 -13.45 -21.70 15.31
C ALA A 123 -13.47 -20.18 15.12
N LYS A 124 -12.76 -19.43 15.98
CA LYS A 124 -12.56 -17.99 15.82
C LYS A 124 -11.74 -17.68 14.57
N TYR A 125 -10.63 -18.37 14.35
CA TYR A 125 -9.80 -18.20 13.15
C TYR A 125 -10.63 -18.40 11.88
N VAL A 126 -11.40 -19.49 11.78
CA VAL A 126 -12.27 -19.77 10.63
C VAL A 126 -13.32 -18.66 10.44
N ARG A 127 -13.94 -18.19 11.52
CA ARG A 127 -14.92 -17.10 11.47
C ARG A 127 -14.28 -15.80 10.98
N ASP A 128 -13.13 -15.45 11.54
CA ASP A 128 -12.40 -14.22 11.19
C ASP A 128 -11.91 -14.27 9.74
N HIS A 129 -11.44 -15.43 9.24
CA HIS A 129 -10.99 -15.58 7.85
C HIS A 129 -12.13 -15.53 6.82
N LYS A 130 -13.38 -15.77 7.24
CA LYS A 130 -14.56 -15.58 6.39
C LYS A 130 -14.96 -14.10 6.26
N GLN A 131 -14.52 -13.25 7.16
CA GLN A 131 -14.84 -11.82 7.13
C GLN A 131 -14.20 -11.15 5.91
N ILE A 132 -14.94 -10.25 5.27
CA ILE A 132 -14.57 -9.69 3.96
C ILE A 132 -13.23 -8.94 4.04
N TRP A 133 -13.01 -8.13 5.07
CA TRP A 133 -11.73 -7.42 5.24
C TRP A 133 -10.53 -8.36 5.33
N ASN A 134 -10.66 -9.52 6.00
CA ASN A 134 -9.58 -10.52 6.09
C ASN A 134 -9.45 -11.34 4.82
N LYS A 135 -10.57 -11.67 4.17
CA LYS A 135 -10.60 -12.42 2.91
C LYS A 135 -9.95 -11.63 1.77
N ASN A 136 -10.17 -10.32 1.74
CA ASN A 136 -9.63 -9.41 0.72
C ASN A 136 -8.22 -8.93 1.06
N THR A 137 -7.74 -9.14 2.29
CA THR A 137 -6.36 -8.83 2.66
C THR A 137 -5.44 -9.94 2.17
N GLY A 138 -4.56 -9.63 1.21
CA GLY A 138 -3.56 -10.57 0.79
C GLY A 138 -2.41 -10.75 1.77
N LYS A 139 -1.53 -11.71 1.49
CA LYS A 139 -0.40 -12.05 2.37
C LYS A 139 0.79 -11.16 2.07
N PRO A 140 1.39 -10.50 3.08
CA PRO A 140 2.58 -9.69 2.83
C PRO A 140 3.79 -10.52 2.43
N ILE A 141 4.70 -9.90 1.69
CA ILE A 141 5.97 -10.49 1.26
C ILE A 141 6.85 -10.76 2.48
N ALA A 142 6.91 -9.81 3.41
CA ALA A 142 7.63 -9.92 4.67
C ALA A 142 6.86 -9.21 5.79
N LYS A 143 7.18 -9.54 7.05
CA LYS A 143 6.65 -8.81 8.20
C LYS A 143 7.47 -7.54 8.44
N GLY A 144 6.79 -6.43 8.68
CA GLY A 144 7.43 -5.15 8.98
C GLY A 144 6.48 -3.98 8.71
N GLU A 145 6.82 -2.79 9.17
CA GLU A 145 5.95 -1.60 9.09
C GLU A 145 5.38 -1.37 7.68
N PHE A 146 6.24 -1.17 6.69
CA PHE A 146 5.83 -1.02 5.28
C PHE A 146 5.57 -2.34 4.59
N MET A 147 6.31 -3.40 4.95
CA MET A 147 6.20 -4.69 4.29
C MET A 147 4.84 -5.37 4.53
N ASN A 148 4.16 -5.07 5.64
CA ASN A 148 2.82 -5.55 5.92
C ASN A 148 1.76 -5.06 4.91
N TRP A 149 2.04 -3.98 4.17
CA TRP A 149 1.16 -3.43 3.13
C TRP A 149 1.39 -4.05 1.75
N THR A 150 2.43 -4.85 1.59
CA THR A 150 2.67 -5.63 0.38
C THR A 150 1.71 -6.80 0.29
N ASP A 151 1.53 -7.36 -0.90
CA ASP A 151 0.62 -8.47 -1.14
C ASP A 151 1.22 -9.39 -2.19
N LYS A 152 1.57 -10.62 -1.84
CA LYS A 152 2.13 -11.60 -2.79
C LYS A 152 1.09 -12.55 -3.40
N THR A 153 -0.16 -12.45 -2.97
CA THR A 153 -1.23 -13.42 -3.27
C THR A 153 -2.22 -12.90 -4.30
N THR A 154 -2.47 -11.59 -4.34
CA THR A 154 -3.38 -10.99 -5.31
C THR A 154 -2.77 -11.01 -6.71
N SER A 155 -3.54 -11.51 -7.68
CA SER A 155 -3.08 -11.74 -9.05
C SER A 155 -2.71 -10.43 -9.76
N ARG A 156 -1.46 -10.33 -10.22
CA ARG A 156 -0.96 -9.14 -10.90
C ARG A 156 -1.63 -8.87 -12.24
N SER A 157 -1.88 -9.91 -13.02
CA SER A 157 -2.50 -9.75 -14.33
C SER A 157 -3.95 -9.30 -14.21
N GLN A 158 -4.70 -9.87 -13.26
CA GLN A 158 -6.08 -9.45 -13.00
C GLN A 158 -6.14 -8.03 -12.44
N THR A 159 -5.26 -7.68 -11.49
CA THR A 159 -5.19 -6.29 -11.02
C THR A 159 -4.81 -5.35 -12.16
N LEU A 160 -3.87 -5.72 -13.03
CA LEU A 160 -3.43 -4.84 -14.11
C LEU A 160 -4.57 -4.50 -15.06
N VAL A 161 -5.34 -5.51 -15.48
CA VAL A 161 -6.48 -5.34 -16.39
C VAL A 161 -7.66 -4.71 -15.67
N GLU A 162 -8.15 -5.33 -14.60
CA GLU A 162 -9.43 -4.96 -14.01
C GLU A 162 -9.34 -3.73 -13.10
N ASN A 163 -8.20 -3.52 -12.41
CA ASN A 163 -8.06 -2.42 -11.47
C ASN A 163 -7.21 -1.28 -12.06
N PHE A 164 -5.94 -1.55 -12.40
CA PHE A 164 -4.95 -0.54 -12.78
C PHE A 164 -5.25 0.15 -14.12
N PHE A 165 -5.72 -0.56 -15.14
CA PHE A 165 -6.24 0.10 -16.33
C PHE A 165 -7.76 0.19 -16.29
N GLY A 166 -8.44 -0.89 -15.94
CA GLY A 166 -9.89 -0.95 -15.94
C GLY A 166 -10.57 0.10 -15.05
N GLU A 167 -10.85 -0.25 -13.80
CA GLU A 167 -11.64 0.62 -12.92
C GLU A 167 -11.05 2.02 -12.74
N SER A 168 -9.73 2.12 -12.75
CA SER A 168 -9.01 3.39 -12.69
C SER A 168 -9.36 4.34 -13.84
N ILE A 169 -9.61 3.83 -15.05
CA ILE A 169 -10.01 4.65 -16.22
C ILE A 169 -11.54 4.76 -16.30
N MET A 170 -12.25 3.64 -16.20
CA MET A 170 -13.71 3.59 -16.27
C MET A 170 -14.27 2.79 -15.10
N LEU A 171 -15.12 3.43 -14.30
CA LEU A 171 -15.72 2.81 -13.13
C LEU A 171 -16.54 1.56 -13.50
N HIS A 172 -16.39 0.53 -12.67
CA HIS A 172 -17.26 -0.65 -12.75
C HIS A 172 -18.66 -0.32 -12.25
N GLN A 173 -19.68 -0.57 -13.08
CA GLN A 173 -21.08 -0.35 -12.69
C GLN A 173 -21.53 -1.29 -11.57
N GLN A 174 -21.05 -2.55 -11.59
CA GLN A 174 -21.23 -3.48 -10.48
C GLN A 174 -20.25 -3.12 -9.37
N ASN A 175 -20.75 -2.94 -8.14
CA ASN A 175 -19.96 -2.52 -6.97
C ASN A 175 -19.31 -1.13 -7.13
N LEU A 176 -20.01 -0.22 -7.81
CA LEU A 176 -19.63 1.17 -7.98
C LEU A 176 -19.33 1.83 -6.62
N LEU A 177 -18.11 2.33 -6.45
CA LEU A 177 -17.63 2.96 -5.21
C LEU A 177 -17.78 2.09 -3.95
N GLY A 178 -17.88 0.77 -4.13
CA GLY A 178 -17.96 -0.16 -3.01
C GLY A 178 -16.63 -0.22 -2.25
N ASP A 179 -16.71 -0.58 -0.97
CA ASP A 179 -15.55 -0.65 -0.07
C ASP A 179 -15.06 -2.11 0.02
N VAL A 180 -13.78 -2.33 -0.34
CA VAL A 180 -13.13 -3.65 -0.30
C VAL A 180 -12.99 -4.18 1.12
N LEU A 181 -13.10 -3.35 2.14
CA LEU A 181 -13.10 -3.78 3.54
C LEU A 181 -14.48 -4.22 4.03
N ARG A 182 -15.55 -3.95 3.27
CA ARG A 182 -16.94 -4.19 3.70
C ARG A 182 -17.64 -5.25 2.88
N ASN A 183 -17.85 -5.00 1.60
CA ASN A 183 -18.77 -5.79 0.78
C ASN A 183 -18.30 -6.01 -0.66
N ARG A 184 -17.19 -5.40 -1.07
CA ARG A 184 -16.74 -5.42 -2.46
C ARG A 184 -15.64 -6.48 -2.69
N PRO A 185 -15.70 -7.28 -3.77
CA PRO A 185 -14.57 -8.11 -4.20
C PRO A 185 -13.36 -7.26 -4.63
N VAL A 186 -12.13 -7.79 -4.44
CA VAL A 186 -10.89 -7.10 -4.87
C VAL A 186 -10.84 -6.90 -6.39
N ILE A 187 -11.30 -7.91 -7.14
CA ILE A 187 -11.33 -7.91 -8.60
C ILE A 187 -12.79 -7.90 -9.04
N VAL A 188 -13.15 -6.88 -9.81
CA VAL A 188 -14.47 -6.73 -10.45
C VAL A 188 -14.22 -6.61 -11.95
N LYS A 189 -15.01 -7.30 -12.77
CA LYS A 189 -14.85 -7.25 -14.23
C LYS A 189 -15.80 -6.27 -14.87
N TYR A 190 -15.47 -5.79 -16.06
CA TYR A 190 -16.47 -5.12 -16.89
C TYR A 190 -17.61 -6.06 -17.28
N GLN A 191 -18.81 -5.49 -17.40
CA GLN A 191 -19.99 -6.23 -17.83
C GLN A 191 -20.05 -6.40 -19.35
N SER A 192 -19.32 -5.57 -20.11
CA SER A 192 -19.36 -5.55 -21.56
C SER A 192 -17.96 -5.61 -22.15
N ALA A 193 -17.81 -6.38 -23.24
CA ALA A 193 -16.60 -6.43 -24.05
C ALA A 193 -16.20 -5.06 -24.61
N VAL A 194 -17.17 -4.16 -24.80
CA VAL A 194 -16.93 -2.80 -25.30
C VAL A 194 -16.03 -2.01 -24.35
N ASN A 195 -16.18 -2.19 -23.03
CA ASN A 195 -15.31 -1.52 -22.07
C ASN A 195 -13.85 -1.96 -22.23
N TYR A 196 -13.60 -3.27 -22.43
CA TYR A 196 -12.26 -3.76 -22.70
C TYR A 196 -11.68 -3.22 -24.02
N VAL A 197 -12.51 -3.04 -25.06
CA VAL A 197 -12.08 -2.39 -26.31
C VAL A 197 -11.67 -0.93 -26.06
N VAL A 198 -12.47 -0.19 -25.30
CA VAL A 198 -12.15 1.21 -24.95
C VAL A 198 -10.87 1.31 -24.11
N GLU A 199 -10.70 0.44 -23.12
CA GLU A 199 -9.47 0.34 -22.33
C GLU A 199 -8.26 0.07 -23.23
N ALA A 200 -8.35 -0.92 -24.12
CA ALA A 200 -7.30 -1.25 -25.07
C ALA A 200 -6.95 -0.05 -25.98
N CYS A 201 -7.95 0.67 -26.49
CA CYS A 201 -7.74 1.90 -27.26
C CYS A 201 -6.96 2.95 -26.47
N ILE A 202 -7.31 3.19 -25.20
CA ILE A 202 -6.62 4.17 -24.35
C ILE A 202 -5.17 3.73 -24.07
N VAL A 203 -4.94 2.44 -23.80
CA VAL A 203 -3.58 1.90 -23.62
C VAL A 203 -2.75 2.05 -24.90
N VAL A 204 -3.33 1.79 -26.08
CA VAL A 204 -2.66 2.01 -27.36
C VAL A 204 -2.31 3.49 -27.56
N LEU A 205 -3.25 4.41 -27.31
CA LEU A 205 -3.00 5.85 -27.38
C LEU A 205 -1.89 6.27 -26.42
N PHE A 206 -1.86 5.72 -25.20
CA PHE A 206 -0.81 5.95 -24.23
C PHE A 206 0.57 5.53 -24.77
N LEU A 207 0.68 4.33 -25.33
CA LEU A 207 1.93 3.82 -25.92
C LEU A 207 2.37 4.65 -27.14
N LEU A 208 1.44 5.00 -28.04
CA LEU A 208 1.73 5.86 -29.20
C LEU A 208 2.19 7.26 -28.75
N GLY A 209 1.57 7.82 -27.72
CA GLY A 209 1.99 9.08 -27.11
C GLY A 209 3.40 9.01 -26.51
N ILE A 210 3.76 7.88 -25.88
CA ILE A 210 5.14 7.65 -25.42
C ILE A 210 6.13 7.66 -26.59
N LEU A 211 5.79 6.97 -27.69
CA LEU A 211 6.62 6.90 -28.88
C LEU A 211 6.80 8.28 -29.55
N ALA A 212 5.71 9.03 -29.68
CA ALA A 212 5.74 10.40 -30.21
C ALA A 212 6.59 11.33 -29.33
N GLY A 213 6.41 11.25 -28.01
CA GLY A 213 7.11 12.08 -27.04
C GLY A 213 8.51 11.59 -26.64
N ARG A 214 9.07 10.54 -27.27
CA ARG A 214 10.31 9.87 -26.82
C ARG A 214 11.55 10.77 -26.67
N LYS A 215 11.58 11.95 -27.30
CA LYS A 215 12.67 12.93 -27.15
C LYS A 215 12.47 13.89 -25.98
N SER A 216 11.28 13.90 -25.38
CA SER A 216 10.90 14.81 -24.30
C SER A 216 11.43 14.32 -22.96
N LYS A 217 12.38 15.05 -22.38
CA LYS A 217 12.85 14.75 -21.03
C LYS A 217 11.73 14.90 -19.97
N PHE A 218 10.77 15.78 -20.21
CA PHE A 218 9.62 15.95 -19.31
C PHE A 218 8.77 14.67 -19.28
N LEU A 219 8.49 14.09 -20.45
CA LEU A 219 7.76 12.82 -20.53
C LEU A 219 8.51 11.71 -19.80
N TRP A 220 9.83 11.59 -19.99
CA TRP A 220 10.62 10.59 -19.27
C TRP A 220 10.61 10.74 -17.75
N LEU A 221 10.57 11.98 -17.23
CA LEU A 221 10.38 12.22 -15.81
C LEU A 221 9.00 11.71 -15.35
N THR A 222 7.93 12.08 -16.06
CA THR A 222 6.57 11.60 -15.78
C THR A 222 6.48 10.08 -15.81
N LEU A 223 7.08 9.44 -16.82
CA LEU A 223 7.12 7.98 -16.94
C LEU A 223 7.93 7.33 -15.83
N THR A 224 8.99 7.98 -15.33
CA THR A 224 9.73 7.47 -14.18
C THR A 224 8.87 7.44 -12.92
N PHE A 225 8.02 8.46 -12.71
CA PHE A 225 7.07 8.45 -11.59
C PHE A 225 6.04 7.33 -11.76
N PHE A 226 5.44 7.24 -12.96
CA PHE A 226 4.49 6.18 -13.29
C PHE A 226 5.08 4.78 -13.07
N LEU A 227 6.31 4.54 -13.54
CA LEU A 227 6.98 3.25 -13.39
C LEU A 227 7.33 2.94 -11.95
N MET A 228 7.73 3.94 -11.16
CA MET A 228 7.96 3.78 -9.73
C MET A 228 6.67 3.41 -8.99
N ASP A 229 5.55 4.08 -9.29
CA ASP A 229 4.24 3.76 -8.73
C ASP A 229 3.77 2.36 -9.16
N ALA A 230 3.94 2.01 -10.43
CA ALA A 230 3.62 0.68 -10.95
C ALA A 230 4.49 -0.41 -10.28
N ALA A 231 5.79 -0.17 -10.08
CA ALA A 231 6.67 -1.09 -9.37
C ALA A 231 6.25 -1.28 -7.91
N LEU A 232 5.81 -0.22 -7.24
CA LEU A 232 5.34 -0.27 -5.86
C LEU A 232 4.00 -1.00 -5.74
N HIS A 233 3.00 -0.59 -6.53
CA HIS A 233 1.65 -1.11 -6.41
C HIS A 233 1.45 -2.46 -7.11
N ILE A 234 2.00 -2.66 -8.31
CA ILE A 234 1.87 -3.91 -9.07
C ILE A 234 3.05 -4.83 -8.82
N GLY A 235 4.29 -4.33 -8.73
CA GLY A 235 5.44 -5.18 -8.42
C GLY A 235 5.35 -5.75 -7.00
N LEU A 236 5.46 -4.87 -6.00
CA LEU A 236 5.42 -5.28 -4.59
C LEU A 236 4.01 -5.62 -4.09
N GLY A 237 2.96 -5.23 -4.81
CA GLY A 237 1.59 -5.41 -4.35
C GLY A 237 1.23 -4.43 -3.22
N PHE A 238 1.95 -3.31 -3.10
CA PHE A 238 1.73 -2.38 -2.01
C PHE A 238 0.35 -1.73 -2.14
N GLY A 239 -0.56 -1.97 -1.21
CA GLY A 239 -1.92 -1.45 -1.28
C GLY A 239 -2.67 -1.86 -2.56
N ILE A 240 -2.36 -3.03 -3.13
CA ILE A 240 -2.87 -3.48 -4.44
C ILE A 240 -4.41 -3.64 -4.48
N ASN A 241 -5.02 -3.81 -3.31
CA ASN A 241 -6.47 -3.98 -3.16
C ASN A 241 -7.22 -2.63 -3.12
N GLU A 242 -6.48 -1.52 -2.94
CA GLU A 242 -7.03 -0.16 -2.79
C GLU A 242 -6.97 0.59 -4.13
N VAL A 243 -7.86 0.22 -5.06
CA VAL A 243 -7.82 0.72 -6.45
C VAL A 243 -7.80 2.24 -6.55
N TYR A 244 -8.63 2.96 -5.78
CA TYR A 244 -8.72 4.42 -5.88
C TYR A 244 -7.49 5.13 -5.30
N ILE A 245 -6.91 4.60 -4.22
CA ILE A 245 -5.67 5.13 -3.65
C ILE A 245 -4.53 4.90 -4.64
N MET A 246 -4.42 3.69 -5.19
CA MET A 246 -3.44 3.35 -6.21
C MET A 246 -3.56 4.27 -7.45
N THR A 247 -4.78 4.45 -7.96
CA THR A 247 -5.07 5.28 -9.15
C THR A 247 -4.53 6.70 -9.03
N ALA A 248 -4.73 7.33 -7.88
CA ALA A 248 -4.32 8.70 -7.62
C ALA A 248 -2.80 8.92 -7.79
N HIS A 249 -2.00 7.86 -7.68
CA HIS A 249 -0.54 7.96 -7.77
C HIS A 249 0.00 8.08 -9.19
N TYR A 250 -0.66 7.48 -10.18
CA TYR A 250 -0.09 7.33 -11.54
C TYR A 250 -1.01 7.80 -12.68
N MET A 251 -2.32 7.94 -12.45
CA MET A 251 -3.30 8.14 -13.54
C MET A 251 -3.02 9.38 -14.39
N TYR A 252 -2.44 10.44 -13.81
CA TYR A 252 -2.06 11.66 -14.55
C TYR A 252 -1.06 11.40 -15.69
N ALA A 253 -0.29 10.31 -15.63
CA ALA A 253 0.71 9.99 -16.66
C ALA A 253 0.06 9.63 -18.00
N LEU A 254 -1.13 9.00 -17.97
CA LEU A 254 -1.86 8.59 -19.17
C LEU A 254 -2.19 9.79 -20.07
N PRO A 255 -2.99 10.79 -19.63
CA PRO A 255 -3.32 11.93 -20.48
C PRO A 255 -2.10 12.77 -20.85
N ILE A 256 -1.08 12.88 -19.99
CA ILE A 256 0.17 13.59 -20.32
C ILE A 256 0.87 12.93 -21.50
N ALA A 257 1.01 11.61 -21.49
CA ALA A 257 1.64 10.90 -22.60
C ALA A 257 0.80 10.97 -23.87
N ILE A 258 -0.52 10.77 -23.78
CA ILE A 258 -1.44 10.87 -24.93
C ILE A 258 -1.35 12.26 -25.60
N ALA A 259 -1.20 13.33 -24.81
CA ALA A 259 -1.07 14.69 -25.35
C ALA A 259 0.13 14.88 -26.29
N PHE A 260 1.18 14.04 -26.21
CA PHE A 260 2.31 14.10 -27.15
C PHE A 260 1.97 13.64 -28.57
N LEU A 261 0.80 13.03 -28.81
CA LEU A 261 0.31 12.77 -30.17
C LEU A 261 -0.08 14.05 -30.92
N ALA A 262 -0.33 15.13 -30.18
CA ALA A 262 -0.77 16.42 -30.72
C ALA A 262 0.35 17.48 -30.70
N LEU A 263 1.59 17.11 -30.34
CA LEU A 263 2.74 18.02 -30.18
C LEU A 263 3.86 17.69 -31.17
#